data_AF-A0A2P9AR38-F1
#
_entry.id   AF-A0A2P9AR38-F1
#
_cell.length_a   1.000
_cell.length_b   1.000
_cell.length_c   1.000
_cell.angle_alpha   90.00
_cell.angle_beta   90.00
_cell.angle_gamma   90.00
#
_symmetry.space_group_name_H-M   'P 1'
#
loop_
_entity.id
_entity.type
_entity.pdbx_description
1 polymer ?
#
loop_
_entity_poly.entity_id
_entity_poly.type
_entity_poly.pdbx_seq_one_letter_code
_entity_poly.pdbx_strand_id
1 'polypeptide(L)'
;MSEKMTSEQATTSGDLDPVVRAVAEARAREAGQSMTDYLAGLILASSRGPGPSDIALKAVTAITKHQDESDPWPNNFSRQLLATVHDLYHQDSGEDWRKLVAGPEPWLASELSVSPALHLVAVFNYRIQCAALLMGAAFHEADVTDFKFHKYRHSAVHRSHVKSTWYGSIISDCVVRSKQIRSALTHRWQPTPRAERLAIDAFVLLSDLTPARTELLRLCRYDRPRAFSELAKHIDLATDQFRLSADLLAEMEGTQRRLGQPVEQSFSDVSIAILERSGGGVSLTEGAKLLGTTRQALHKRVKLGSALGMMHGSELTLPKFQFVNDRRRTHIVEGLGKVVKLFDTSRAGRWSALQFLIEKDPNLGDTPTHVLIKGRVDDVVNAARAYLGADEA
;
A
#
# COMPACT_ATOMS: atom_id res chain seq x y z
N MET A 1 -31.47 -40.68 7.07
CA MET A 1 -30.38 -40.24 6.16
C MET A 1 -30.88 -39.03 5.39
N SER A 2 -30.60 -37.84 5.91
CA SER A 2 -30.93 -36.57 5.27
C SER A 2 -29.73 -35.65 5.39
N GLU A 3 -29.26 -35.19 4.23
CA GLU A 3 -28.29 -34.12 4.05
C GLU A 3 -28.83 -32.79 4.57
N LYS A 4 -27.97 -32.00 5.21
CA LYS A 4 -27.67 -30.61 4.82
C LYS A 4 -26.57 -30.05 5.73
N MET A 5 -25.33 -30.13 5.25
CA MET A 5 -24.25 -29.23 5.66
C MET A 5 -24.36 -27.98 4.79
N THR A 6 -24.79 -26.87 5.38
CA THR A 6 -24.58 -25.53 4.82
C THR A 6 -23.32 -24.96 5.46
N SER A 7 -22.26 -24.91 4.67
CA SER A 7 -21.07 -24.11 4.95
C SER A 7 -21.45 -22.63 4.81
N GLU A 8 -21.57 -21.93 5.93
CA GLU A 8 -21.62 -20.47 5.97
C GLU A 8 -20.29 -19.92 5.47
N GLN A 9 -20.36 -19.26 4.31
CA GLN A 9 -19.25 -18.56 3.69
C GLN A 9 -18.83 -17.35 4.54
N ALA A 10 -17.50 -17.19 4.58
CA ALA A 10 -16.77 -16.14 5.23
C ALA A 10 -17.39 -14.75 5.08
N THR A 11 -17.42 -14.07 6.22
CA THR A 11 -17.69 -12.66 6.42
C THR A 11 -16.98 -11.78 5.39
N THR A 12 -17.76 -10.87 4.81
CA THR A 12 -17.34 -9.82 3.89
C THR A 12 -16.22 -8.98 4.52
N SER A 13 -14.99 -9.16 4.01
CA SER A 13 -13.85 -8.33 4.40
C SER A 13 -14.13 -6.87 4.02
N GLY A 14 -13.93 -5.97 4.98
CA GLY A 14 -14.16 -4.54 4.86
C GLY A 14 -13.68 -3.93 3.53
N ASP A 15 -14.51 -3.02 3.04
CA ASP A 15 -14.49 -2.37 1.73
C ASP A 15 -13.24 -1.48 1.55
N LEU A 16 -12.09 -2.13 1.33
CA LEU A 16 -10.90 -1.48 0.79
C LEU A 16 -11.17 -1.16 -0.68
N ASP A 17 -10.90 0.09 -1.07
CA ASP A 17 -10.94 0.52 -2.47
C ASP A 17 -10.22 -0.51 -3.34
N PRO A 18 -10.82 -0.98 -4.45
CA PRO A 18 -10.30 -2.11 -5.21
C PRO A 18 -8.90 -1.87 -5.77
N VAL A 19 -8.49 -0.62 -5.99
CA VAL A 19 -7.13 -0.26 -6.41
C VAL A 19 -6.17 -0.34 -5.22
N VAL A 20 -6.56 0.17 -4.06
CA VAL A 20 -5.77 0.07 -2.82
C VAL A 20 -5.62 -1.39 -2.40
N ARG A 21 -6.68 -2.20 -2.55
CA ARG A 21 -6.65 -3.64 -2.37
C ARG A 21 -5.71 -4.31 -3.37
N ALA A 22 -5.81 -4.02 -4.66
CA ALA A 22 -4.94 -4.60 -5.68
C ALA A 22 -3.46 -4.25 -5.47
N VAL A 23 -3.16 -3.00 -5.09
CA VAL A 23 -1.80 -2.55 -4.76
C VAL A 23 -1.32 -3.23 -3.48
N ALA A 24 -2.13 -3.26 -2.42
CA ALA A 24 -1.76 -3.94 -1.18
C ALA A 24 -1.56 -5.45 -1.37
N GLU A 25 -2.37 -6.10 -2.22
CA GLU A 25 -2.21 -7.51 -2.59
C GLU A 25 -0.95 -7.75 -3.42
N ALA A 26 -0.66 -6.87 -4.39
CA ALA A 26 0.56 -6.97 -5.19
C ALA A 26 1.81 -6.83 -4.31
N ARG A 27 1.81 -5.85 -3.40
CA ARG A 27 2.93 -5.63 -2.46
C ARG A 27 3.05 -6.71 -1.39
N ALA A 28 1.93 -7.24 -0.89
CA ALA A 28 1.94 -8.40 -0.02
C ALA A 28 2.58 -9.61 -0.73
N ARG A 29 2.26 -9.80 -2.01
CA ARG A 29 2.80 -10.88 -2.83
C ARG A 29 4.30 -10.72 -3.11
N GLU A 30 4.76 -9.50 -3.40
CA GLU A 30 6.19 -9.17 -3.51
C GLU A 30 6.96 -9.42 -2.20
N ALA A 31 6.32 -9.14 -1.06
CA ALA A 31 6.90 -9.38 0.26
C ALA A 31 6.78 -10.84 0.76
N GLY A 32 6.16 -11.74 -0.03
CA GLY A 32 5.91 -13.13 0.40
C GLY A 32 4.93 -13.27 1.57
N GLN A 33 4.08 -12.27 1.81
CA GLN A 33 3.14 -12.18 2.93
C GLN A 33 1.69 -12.30 2.45
N SER A 34 0.77 -12.68 3.36
CA SER A 34 -0.66 -12.53 3.07
C SER A 34 -1.05 -11.05 3.08
N MET A 35 -2.10 -10.65 2.34
CA MET A 35 -2.57 -9.26 2.32
C MET A 35 -2.87 -8.74 3.74
N THR A 36 -3.45 -9.60 4.59
CA THR A 36 -3.74 -9.28 5.98
C THR A 36 -2.46 -9.11 6.80
N ASP A 37 -1.45 -9.97 6.60
CA ASP A 37 -0.15 -9.87 7.30
C ASP A 37 0.67 -8.67 6.82
N TYR A 38 0.55 -8.31 5.54
CA TYR A 38 1.21 -7.14 4.97
C TYR A 38 0.56 -5.84 5.45
N LEU A 39 -0.77 -5.76 5.46
CA LEU A 39 -1.48 -4.61 6.01
C LEU A 39 -1.32 -4.52 7.53
N ALA A 40 -1.37 -5.65 8.23
CA ALA A 40 -1.03 -5.71 9.64
C ALA A 40 0.44 -5.31 9.84
N GLY A 41 1.34 -5.73 8.97
CA GLY A 41 2.75 -5.35 8.93
C GLY A 41 2.94 -3.86 8.72
N LEU A 42 2.17 -3.19 7.86
CA LEU A 42 2.20 -1.72 7.70
C LEU A 42 1.67 -1.00 8.95
N ILE A 43 0.61 -1.55 9.55
CA ILE A 43 -0.01 -1.02 10.77
C ILE A 43 0.89 -1.26 12.01
N LEU A 44 1.64 -2.37 12.04
CA LEU A 44 2.51 -2.82 13.15
C LEU A 44 3.99 -2.43 12.98
N ALA A 45 4.49 -2.22 11.76
CA ALA A 45 5.83 -1.67 11.50
C ALA A 45 5.90 -0.20 11.91
N SER A 46 4.74 0.46 12.04
CA SER A 46 4.61 1.74 12.72
C SER A 46 4.84 1.65 14.24
N SER A 47 5.09 0.47 14.82
CA SER A 47 5.14 0.27 16.28
C SER A 47 6.24 -0.67 16.84
N ARG A 48 7.32 -1.06 16.14
CA ARG A 48 8.34 -1.95 16.78
C ARG A 48 9.80 -1.93 16.28
N GLY A 49 10.69 -1.19 16.95
CA GLY A 49 12.12 -1.59 17.04
C GLY A 49 12.33 -2.85 17.90
N PRO A 50 13.49 -3.55 17.85
CA PRO A 50 13.70 -4.88 18.46
C PRO A 50 13.89 -4.74 19.99
N GLY A 51 13.29 -5.48 20.95
CA GLY A 51 13.08 -6.92 21.24
C GLY A 51 13.67 -7.20 22.66
N PRO A 52 13.24 -8.17 23.53
CA PRO A 52 12.40 -9.36 23.29
C PRO A 52 11.22 -9.64 24.28
N SER A 53 10.27 -10.43 23.75
CA SER A 53 9.46 -11.52 24.34
C SER A 53 8.47 -11.35 25.53
N ASP A 54 7.25 -11.82 25.25
CA ASP A 54 6.45 -12.78 26.06
C ASP A 54 5.34 -12.34 27.04
N ILE A 55 4.89 -11.09 27.00
CA ILE A 55 3.79 -10.64 27.87
C ILE A 55 2.46 -10.45 27.12
N ALA A 56 2.51 -10.20 25.81
CA ALA A 56 1.33 -9.92 25.00
C ALA A 56 0.39 -11.13 24.79
N LEU A 57 0.87 -12.36 24.98
CA LEU A 57 0.05 -13.57 24.82
C LEU A 57 -0.62 -14.04 26.13
N LYS A 58 -0.25 -13.49 27.29
CA LYS A 58 -0.83 -13.85 28.60
C LYS A 58 -1.83 -12.82 29.15
N ALA A 59 -1.83 -11.60 28.62
CA ALA A 59 -2.81 -10.57 28.99
C ALA A 59 -4.17 -10.74 28.27
N VAL A 60 -4.18 -11.33 27.08
CA VAL A 60 -5.41 -11.59 26.29
C VAL A 60 -6.32 -12.62 26.99
N THR A 61 -5.77 -13.49 27.83
CA THR A 61 -6.53 -14.50 28.60
C THR A 61 -7.11 -13.97 29.92
N ALA A 62 -6.72 -12.79 30.39
CA ALA A 62 -7.21 -12.23 31.66
C ALA A 62 -8.43 -11.29 31.49
N ILE A 63 -8.66 -10.75 30.28
CA ILE A 63 -9.73 -9.77 30.02
C ILE A 63 -11.10 -10.45 29.74
N THR A 64 -11.15 -11.77 29.56
CA THR A 64 -12.42 -12.52 29.39
C THR A 64 -13.20 -12.79 30.68
N LYS A 65 -12.78 -12.28 31.85
CA LYS A 65 -13.44 -12.61 33.13
C LYS A 65 -14.27 -11.52 33.82
N HIS A 66 -14.24 -10.28 33.35
CA HIS A 66 -15.16 -9.25 33.83
C HIS A 66 -15.49 -8.29 32.69
N GLN A 67 -16.49 -8.67 31.89
CA GLN A 67 -17.06 -7.81 30.86
C GLN A 67 -18.56 -7.69 31.13
N ASP A 68 -18.96 -6.48 31.51
CA ASP A 68 -20.36 -6.07 31.45
C ASP A 68 -20.69 -5.81 29.98
N GLU A 69 -21.71 -6.50 29.47
CA GLU A 69 -22.09 -6.60 28.07
C GLU A 69 -22.87 -5.36 27.62
N SER A 70 -22.22 -4.24 27.29
CA SER A 70 -22.97 -3.14 26.60
C SER A 70 -22.12 -2.06 25.92
N ASP A 71 -21.01 -2.39 25.23
CA ASP A 71 -20.37 -1.36 24.38
C ASP A 71 -19.65 -1.91 23.12
N PRO A 72 -20.09 -1.59 21.89
CA PRO A 72 -19.45 -2.02 20.66
C PRO A 72 -18.44 -0.97 20.17
N TRP A 73 -17.16 -1.15 20.52
CA TRP A 73 -16.05 -0.34 19.98
C TRP A 73 -15.52 -0.94 18.67
N PRO A 74 -15.44 -0.22 17.54
CA PRO A 74 -15.00 -0.79 16.27
C PRO A 74 -13.61 -0.27 15.85
N ASN A 75 -12.55 -0.64 16.55
CA ASN A 75 -11.25 -1.00 15.92
C ASN A 75 -10.24 -1.51 16.94
N ASN A 76 -9.45 -2.52 16.55
CA ASN A 76 -8.40 -3.11 17.39
C ASN A 76 -7.26 -2.13 17.68
N PHE A 77 -6.94 -1.22 16.76
CA PHE A 77 -5.86 -0.24 16.90
C PHE A 77 -6.11 0.73 18.06
N SER A 78 -7.30 1.36 18.12
CA SER A 78 -7.64 2.30 19.19
C SER A 78 -7.77 1.59 20.54
N ARG A 79 -8.26 0.34 20.58
CA ARG A 79 -8.25 -0.49 21.80
C ARG A 79 -6.84 -0.82 22.25
N GLN A 80 -5.96 -1.20 21.32
CA GLN A 80 -4.59 -1.57 21.63
C GLN A 80 -3.79 -0.36 22.10
N LEU A 81 -4.01 0.81 21.50
CA LEU A 81 -3.33 2.05 21.87
C LEU A 81 -3.88 2.62 23.18
N LEU A 82 -5.19 2.56 23.42
CA LEU A 82 -5.77 2.91 24.73
C LEU A 82 -5.42 1.91 25.84
N ALA A 83 -5.35 0.61 25.53
CA ALA A 83 -4.87 -0.41 26.46
C ALA A 83 -3.39 -0.21 26.77
N THR A 84 -2.56 0.12 25.77
CA THR A 84 -1.15 0.47 25.97
C THR A 84 -1.02 1.71 26.84
N VAL A 85 -1.82 2.75 26.61
CA VAL A 85 -1.85 3.97 27.43
C VAL A 85 -2.36 3.69 28.84
N HIS A 86 -3.33 2.80 29.02
CA HIS A 86 -3.89 2.40 30.32
C HIS A 86 -2.91 1.52 31.13
N ASP A 87 -2.19 0.63 30.46
CA ASP A 87 -1.12 -0.20 31.08
C ASP A 87 0.08 0.68 31.48
N LEU A 88 0.44 1.66 30.65
CA LEU A 88 1.47 2.68 30.96
C LEU A 88 1.03 3.70 32.02
N TYR A 89 -0.28 3.89 32.20
CA TYR A 89 -0.83 4.74 33.27
C TYR A 89 -0.66 4.10 34.65
N HIS A 90 -0.67 2.76 34.73
CA HIS A 90 -0.50 2.00 35.98
C HIS A 90 0.93 1.53 36.26
N GLN A 91 1.82 1.51 35.27
CA GLN A 91 3.25 1.26 35.48
C GLN A 91 4.03 2.57 35.60
N ASP A 92 4.46 2.88 36.82
CA ASP A 92 5.24 4.07 37.21
C ASP A 92 6.70 4.03 36.70
N SER A 93 6.90 3.76 35.40
CA SER A 93 8.21 3.70 34.74
C SER A 93 8.33 4.85 33.73
N GLY A 94 9.01 5.92 34.14
CA GLY A 94 9.25 7.10 33.31
C GLY A 94 10.11 6.88 32.06
N GLU A 95 10.60 5.66 31.79
CA GLU A 95 11.47 5.35 30.65
C GLU A 95 10.72 4.84 29.41
N ASP A 96 9.52 4.27 29.54
CA ASP A 96 8.84 3.61 28.41
C ASP A 96 8.14 4.58 27.44
N TRP A 97 7.75 5.78 27.90
CA TRP A 97 7.13 6.80 27.05
C TRP A 97 8.05 7.31 25.94
N ARG A 98 9.37 7.31 26.17
CA ARG A 98 10.38 7.73 25.17
C ARG A 98 10.40 6.83 23.93
N LYS A 99 9.97 5.57 24.05
CA LYS A 99 9.91 4.61 22.92
C LYS A 99 8.69 4.84 22.01
N LEU A 100 7.64 5.50 22.51
CA LEU A 100 6.48 5.93 21.73
C LEU A 100 6.72 7.29 21.04
N VAL A 101 7.56 8.14 21.66
CA VAL A 101 7.92 9.48 21.18
C VAL A 101 9.09 9.44 20.19
N ALA A 102 9.99 8.46 20.33
CA ALA A 102 10.82 8.03 19.23
C ALA A 102 9.86 7.53 18.14
N GLY A 103 9.57 8.38 17.16
CA GLY A 103 8.81 7.97 15.97
C GLY A 103 9.47 6.77 15.29
N PRO A 104 8.94 6.28 14.17
CA PRO A 104 9.68 5.28 13.40
C PRO A 104 11.10 5.82 13.15
N GLU A 105 12.09 5.20 13.79
CA GLU A 105 13.51 5.39 13.48
C GLU A 105 13.71 5.22 11.94
N PRO A 106 14.88 5.57 11.37
CA PRO A 106 15.10 5.66 9.92
C PRO A 106 14.95 4.35 9.11
N TRP A 107 14.39 3.27 9.64
CA TRP A 107 14.24 1.96 9.00
C TRP A 107 13.12 1.91 7.95
N LEU A 108 12.36 3.00 7.77
CA LEU A 108 11.61 3.26 6.53
C LEU A 108 12.47 3.86 5.40
N ALA A 109 13.79 4.01 5.61
CA ALA A 109 14.76 4.14 4.52
C ALA A 109 15.10 2.79 3.87
N SER A 110 14.40 1.70 4.21
CA SER A 110 14.35 0.55 3.31
C SER A 110 13.64 0.99 2.03
N GLU A 111 14.29 0.75 0.91
CA GLU A 111 14.03 1.14 -0.49
C GLU A 111 12.68 0.68 -1.08
N LEU A 112 11.63 0.56 -0.26
CA LEU A 112 10.31 0.15 -0.68
C LEU A 112 9.56 1.37 -1.21
N SER A 113 9.38 1.35 -2.53
CA SER A 113 8.65 2.27 -3.42
C SER A 113 7.20 2.64 -3.03
N VAL A 114 7.00 3.13 -1.81
CA VAL A 114 5.79 3.84 -1.41
C VAL A 114 5.87 5.24 -2.00
N SER A 115 4.79 5.71 -2.64
CA SER A 115 4.71 7.09 -3.13
C SER A 115 5.11 8.05 -2.00
N PRO A 116 6.06 8.99 -2.23
CA PRO A 116 6.51 9.95 -1.21
C PRO A 116 5.36 10.69 -0.51
N ALA A 117 4.23 10.85 -1.21
CA ALA A 117 3.05 11.52 -0.71
C ALA A 117 2.23 10.64 0.27
N LEU A 118 2.16 9.32 0.09
CA LEU A 118 1.54 8.42 1.07
C LEU A 118 2.37 8.35 2.36
N HIS A 119 3.70 8.40 2.22
CA HIS A 119 4.59 8.48 3.37
C HIS A 119 4.35 9.76 4.18
N LEU A 120 4.23 10.91 3.51
CA LEU A 120 3.87 12.18 4.14
C LEU A 120 2.55 12.08 4.91
N VAL A 121 1.52 11.48 4.30
CA VAL A 121 0.20 11.29 4.93
C VAL A 121 0.29 10.42 6.17
N ALA A 122 1.02 9.31 6.10
CA ALA A 122 1.20 8.41 7.22
C ALA A 122 1.93 9.09 8.39
N VAL A 123 3.06 9.75 8.12
CA VAL A 123 3.87 10.43 9.13
C VAL A 123 3.11 11.58 9.78
N PHE A 124 2.45 12.42 8.96
CA PHE A 124 1.68 13.56 9.46
C PHE A 124 0.51 13.09 10.33
N ASN A 125 -0.29 12.12 9.85
CA ASN A 125 -1.40 11.58 10.61
C ASN A 125 -0.94 10.92 11.91
N TYR A 126 0.10 10.10 11.87
CA TYR A 126 0.65 9.45 13.07
C TYR A 126 1.05 10.47 14.14
N ARG A 127 1.85 11.48 13.78
CA ARG A 127 2.34 12.49 14.72
C ARG A 127 1.20 13.33 15.31
N ILE A 128 0.20 13.68 14.51
CA ILE A 128 -1.00 14.38 14.96
C ILE A 128 -1.78 13.51 15.97
N GLN A 129 -2.04 12.23 15.68
CA GLN A 129 -2.78 11.36 16.60
C GLN A 129 -2.03 11.14 17.92
N CYS A 130 -0.72 10.86 17.86
CA CYS A 130 0.11 10.68 19.05
C CYS A 130 0.14 11.94 19.92
N ALA A 131 0.32 13.12 19.32
CA ALA A 131 0.31 14.37 20.06
C ALA A 131 -1.07 14.70 20.67
N ALA A 132 -2.17 14.38 19.97
CA ALA A 132 -3.51 14.54 20.53
C ALA A 132 -3.73 13.66 21.77
N LEU A 133 -3.19 12.43 21.77
CA LEU A 133 -3.26 11.53 22.91
C LEU A 133 -2.43 12.03 24.09
N LEU A 134 -1.19 12.46 23.84
CA LEU A 134 -0.32 13.02 24.88
C LEU A 134 -0.90 14.30 25.50
N MET A 135 -1.43 15.20 24.68
CA MET A 135 -2.12 16.41 25.17
C MET A 135 -3.41 16.06 25.93
N GLY A 136 -4.16 15.06 25.47
CA GLY A 136 -5.34 14.56 26.18
C GLY A 136 -4.99 13.97 27.55
N ALA A 137 -3.92 13.19 27.63
CA ALA A 137 -3.41 12.64 28.88
C ALA A 137 -2.89 13.75 29.81
N ALA A 138 -2.18 14.75 29.26
CA ALA A 138 -1.71 15.91 30.01
C ALA A 138 -2.88 16.70 30.63
N PHE A 139 -3.96 16.93 29.87
CA PHE A 139 -5.14 17.64 30.36
C PHE A 139 -5.91 16.84 31.40
N HIS A 140 -5.97 15.52 31.24
CA HIS A 140 -6.56 14.64 32.25
C HIS A 140 -5.77 14.65 33.57
N GLU A 141 -4.44 14.55 33.49
CA GLU A 141 -3.54 14.56 34.66
C GLU A 141 -3.57 15.89 35.44
N ALA A 142 -3.95 16.99 34.80
CA ALA A 142 -4.11 18.30 35.45
C ALA A 142 -5.56 18.67 35.72
N ASP A 143 -6.50 17.70 35.66
CA ASP A 143 -7.92 17.89 35.91
C ASP A 143 -8.56 19.05 35.11
N VAL A 144 -8.12 19.24 33.87
CA VAL A 144 -8.65 20.28 32.97
C VAL A 144 -10.03 19.85 32.47
N THR A 145 -11.09 20.49 32.97
CA THR A 145 -12.49 20.13 32.67
C THR A 145 -13.14 21.01 31.59
N ASP A 146 -12.60 22.21 31.38
CA ASP A 146 -13.10 23.22 30.44
C ASP A 146 -12.65 22.94 28.99
N PHE A 147 -11.66 22.07 28.81
CA PHE A 147 -11.24 21.57 27.50
C PHE A 147 -11.53 20.09 27.34
N LYS A 148 -12.21 19.72 26.25
CA LYS A 148 -12.47 18.32 25.92
C LYS A 148 -11.99 18.01 24.51
N PHE A 149 -11.04 17.08 24.41
CA PHE A 149 -10.79 16.41 23.15
C PHE A 149 -12.06 15.69 22.74
N HIS A 150 -12.54 15.95 21.53
CA HIS A 150 -13.71 15.20 21.06
C HIS A 150 -13.29 13.74 21.02
N LYS A 151 -14.02 12.91 21.76
CA LYS A 151 -13.87 11.46 21.67
C LYS A 151 -14.02 11.12 20.19
N TYR A 152 -13.08 10.35 19.66
CA TYR A 152 -13.13 9.88 18.30
C TYR A 152 -14.30 8.91 18.16
N ARG A 153 -15.51 9.47 18.09
CA ARG A 153 -16.61 8.77 17.46
C ARG A 153 -16.28 8.92 15.99
N HIS A 154 -15.83 7.83 15.36
CA HIS A 154 -16.07 7.68 13.94
C HIS A 154 -17.51 8.13 13.73
N SER A 155 -17.70 9.27 13.07
CA SER A 155 -19.03 9.76 12.76
C SER A 155 -19.67 8.73 11.85
N ALA A 156 -20.30 7.71 12.44
CA ALA A 156 -21.34 6.92 11.83
C ALA A 156 -22.53 7.82 11.44
N VAL A 157 -22.52 9.07 11.91
CA VAL A 157 -23.48 10.12 11.63
C VAL A 157 -23.16 10.73 10.27
N HIS A 158 -23.96 10.30 9.31
CA HIS A 158 -24.06 10.69 7.91
C HIS A 158 -23.03 10.07 6.96
N ARG A 159 -23.30 8.78 6.66
CA ARG A 159 -23.35 8.25 5.30
C ARG A 159 -24.23 9.15 4.40
N SER A 160 -23.81 10.39 4.17
CA SER A 160 -24.19 11.13 2.98
C SER A 160 -23.58 10.35 1.83
N HIS A 161 -24.42 9.94 0.88
CA HIS A 161 -24.16 9.02 -0.23
C HIS A 161 -23.03 9.42 -1.20
N VAL A 162 -22.21 10.40 -0.87
CA VAL A 162 -20.98 10.69 -1.59
C VAL A 162 -19.96 9.62 -1.19
N LYS A 163 -19.47 8.85 -2.16
CA LYS A 163 -18.39 7.87 -1.98
C LYS A 163 -17.11 8.57 -1.51
N SER A 164 -17.05 8.94 -0.24
CA SER A 164 -15.81 9.38 0.39
C SER A 164 -14.87 8.19 0.35
N THR A 165 -13.78 8.31 -0.40
CA THR A 165 -12.71 7.33 -0.35
C THR A 165 -12.21 7.21 1.10
N TRP A 166 -11.75 6.03 1.50
CA TRP A 166 -11.10 5.82 2.79
C TRP A 166 -10.02 6.88 3.06
N TYR A 167 -9.30 7.25 2.00
CA TYR A 167 -8.28 8.30 2.00
C TYR A 167 -8.85 9.67 2.43
N GLY A 168 -9.98 10.09 1.84
CA GLY A 168 -10.66 11.33 2.21
C GLY A 168 -11.10 11.37 3.68
N SER A 169 -11.50 10.23 4.24
CA SER A 169 -11.85 10.13 5.67
C SER A 169 -10.63 10.36 6.57
N ILE A 170 -9.48 9.76 6.22
CA ILE A 170 -8.24 9.94 7.00
C ILE A 170 -7.79 11.40 6.98
N ILE A 171 -7.83 12.05 5.82
CA ILE A 171 -7.46 13.46 5.69
C ILE A 171 -8.39 14.33 6.53
N SER A 172 -9.71 14.13 6.40
CA SER A 172 -10.70 14.85 7.19
C SER A 172 -10.46 14.69 8.69
N ASP A 173 -10.24 13.46 9.15
CA ASP A 173 -9.98 13.17 10.56
C ASP A 173 -8.68 13.84 11.03
N CYS A 174 -7.62 13.78 10.23
CA CYS A 174 -6.35 14.42 10.55
C CYS A 174 -6.49 15.96 10.63
N VAL A 175 -7.26 16.57 9.73
CA VAL A 175 -7.57 18.01 9.75
C VAL A 175 -8.41 18.39 10.99
N VAL A 176 -9.38 17.58 11.38
CA VAL A 176 -10.15 17.82 12.61
C VAL A 176 -9.25 17.69 13.84
N ARG A 177 -8.38 16.69 13.88
CA ARG A 177 -7.46 16.45 14.99
C ARG A 177 -6.41 17.53 15.15
N SER A 178 -5.80 17.98 14.07
CA SER A 178 -4.85 19.10 14.09
C SER A 178 -5.47 20.38 14.65
N LYS A 179 -6.73 20.70 14.28
CA LYS A 179 -7.47 21.82 14.88
C LYS A 179 -7.66 21.68 16.40
N GLN A 180 -7.95 20.46 16.88
CA GLN A 180 -8.09 20.19 18.31
C GLN A 180 -6.76 20.38 19.05
N ILE A 181 -5.67 19.85 18.49
CA ILE A 181 -4.33 20.00 19.06
C ILE A 181 -3.95 21.48 19.11
N ARG A 182 -4.18 22.22 18.03
CA ARG A 182 -3.93 23.67 18.01
C ARG A 182 -4.65 24.37 19.16
N SER A 183 -5.97 24.13 19.31
CA SER A 183 -6.75 24.71 20.40
C SER A 183 -6.19 24.31 21.76
N ALA A 184 -5.73 23.06 21.92
CA ALA A 184 -5.09 22.58 23.15
C ALA A 184 -3.75 23.27 23.43
N LEU A 185 -2.91 23.47 22.42
CA LEU A 185 -1.61 24.16 22.56
C LEU A 185 -1.79 25.62 23.00
N THR A 186 -2.87 26.28 22.57
CA THR A 186 -3.20 27.66 22.96
C THR A 186 -4.03 27.78 24.24
N HIS A 187 -4.51 26.65 24.78
CA HIS A 187 -5.36 26.65 25.97
C HIS A 187 -4.56 27.12 27.19
N ARG A 188 -5.19 27.91 28.05
CA ARG A 188 -4.56 28.37 29.30
C ARG A 188 -4.94 27.42 30.42
N TRP A 189 -3.95 26.76 30.99
CA TRP A 189 -4.12 25.81 32.10
C TRP A 189 -2.87 25.81 32.98
N GLN A 190 -2.97 25.23 34.18
CA GLN A 190 -1.86 25.12 35.13
C GLN A 190 -1.40 23.66 35.19
N PRO A 191 -0.35 23.28 34.45
CA PRO A 191 0.08 21.90 34.39
C PRO A 191 0.70 21.44 35.71
N THR A 192 0.40 20.22 36.13
CA THR A 192 1.22 19.49 37.10
C THR A 192 2.58 19.13 36.46
N PRO A 193 3.64 18.84 37.23
CA PRO A 193 4.94 18.47 36.66
C PRO A 193 4.89 17.26 35.73
N ARG A 194 3.98 16.32 35.95
CA ARG A 194 3.78 15.15 35.07
C ARG A 194 3.02 15.53 33.80
N ALA A 195 1.95 16.31 33.92
CA ALA A 195 1.21 16.82 32.78
C ALA A 195 2.09 17.70 31.87
N GLU A 196 2.98 18.50 32.45
CA GLU A 196 3.94 19.32 31.72
C GLU A 196 4.88 18.47 30.86
N ARG A 197 5.40 17.35 31.39
CA ARG A 197 6.27 16.44 30.62
C ARG A 197 5.53 15.87 29.40
N LEU A 198 4.30 15.40 29.58
CA LEU A 198 3.47 14.89 28.48
C LEU A 198 3.21 15.96 27.41
N ALA A 199 2.95 17.21 27.83
CA ALA A 199 2.77 18.32 26.91
C ALA A 199 4.07 18.67 26.15
N ILE A 200 5.23 18.58 26.81
CA ILE A 200 6.54 18.77 26.17
C ILE A 200 6.83 17.64 25.16
N ASP A 201 6.51 16.40 25.47
CA ASP A 201 6.68 15.28 24.54
C ASP A 201 5.80 15.45 23.29
N ALA A 202 4.56 15.89 23.48
CA ALA A 202 3.68 16.26 22.37
C ALA A 202 4.26 17.43 21.54
N PHE A 203 4.81 18.44 22.21
CA PHE A 203 5.46 19.58 21.57
C PHE A 203 6.65 19.13 20.69
N VAL A 204 7.51 18.25 21.21
CA VAL A 204 8.67 17.74 20.46
C VAL A 204 8.20 16.97 19.22
N LEU A 205 7.23 16.06 19.36
CA LEU A 205 6.67 15.29 18.25
C LEU A 205 6.10 16.16 17.12
N LEU A 206 5.40 17.22 17.51
CA LEU A 206 4.79 18.17 16.58
C LEU A 206 5.81 19.10 15.94
N SER A 207 6.88 19.46 16.65
CA SER A 207 7.93 20.34 16.12
C SER A 207 8.66 19.72 14.92
N ASP A 208 8.74 18.40 14.85
CA ASP A 208 9.30 17.65 13.71
C ASP A 208 8.46 17.78 12.43
N LEU A 209 7.19 18.20 12.52
CA LEU A 209 6.35 18.47 11.35
C LEU A 209 6.67 19.82 10.70
N THR A 210 7.60 20.59 11.29
CA THR A 210 7.84 21.98 10.93
C THR A 210 9.33 22.20 10.63
N PRO A 211 9.67 23.07 9.67
CA PRO A 211 11.06 23.43 9.42
C PRO A 211 11.68 24.24 10.57
N ALA A 212 10.85 24.87 11.42
CA ALA A 212 11.27 25.73 12.53
C ALA A 212 11.55 24.95 13.84
N ARG A 213 11.79 23.63 13.74
CA ARG A 213 11.97 22.74 14.88
C ARG A 213 12.98 23.27 15.89
N THR A 214 14.17 23.65 15.41
CA THR A 214 15.29 24.05 16.27
C THR A 214 14.97 25.33 17.04
N GLU A 215 14.34 26.30 16.37
CA GLU A 215 13.93 27.58 16.92
C GLU A 215 12.80 27.39 17.95
N LEU A 216 11.82 26.54 17.65
CA LEU A 216 10.71 26.21 18.54
C LEU A 216 11.21 25.50 19.81
N LEU A 217 12.11 24.52 19.68
CA LEU A 217 12.72 23.86 20.84
C LEU A 217 13.56 24.83 21.68
N ARG A 218 14.28 25.75 21.04
CA ARG A 218 15.02 26.81 21.74
C ARG A 218 14.06 27.74 22.48
N LEU A 219 13.01 28.21 21.81
CA LEU A 219 12.00 29.10 22.40
C LEU A 219 11.29 28.42 23.57
N CYS A 220 10.97 27.14 23.49
CA CYS A 220 10.35 26.36 24.56
C CYS A 220 11.20 26.31 25.84
N ARG A 221 12.54 26.40 25.73
CA ARG A 221 13.41 26.48 26.92
C ARG A 221 13.33 27.83 27.63
N TYR A 222 13.02 28.92 26.92
CA TYR A 222 13.01 30.28 27.48
C TYR A 222 11.60 30.79 27.79
N ASP A 223 10.64 30.54 26.91
CA ASP A 223 9.27 31.04 26.96
C ASP A 223 8.32 29.98 26.39
N ARG A 224 7.89 29.06 27.27
CA ARG A 224 7.01 27.94 26.91
C ARG A 224 5.67 28.40 26.33
N PRO A 225 4.91 29.31 26.97
CA PRO A 225 3.61 29.72 26.43
C PRO A 225 3.72 30.30 25.01
N ARG A 226 4.77 31.08 24.75
CA ARG A 226 5.03 31.62 23.42
C ARG A 226 5.43 30.52 22.44
N ALA A 227 6.28 29.57 22.84
CA ALA A 227 6.67 28.44 21.99
C ALA A 227 5.46 27.60 21.55
N PHE A 228 4.56 27.27 22.48
CA PHE A 228 3.34 26.52 22.19
C PHE A 228 2.41 27.31 21.25
N SER A 229 2.30 28.63 21.45
CA SER A 229 1.52 29.50 20.58
C SER A 229 2.10 29.60 19.16
N GLU A 230 3.43 29.68 19.01
CA GLU A 230 4.07 29.66 17.69
C GLU A 230 3.95 28.28 17.02
N LEU A 231 4.17 27.19 17.76
CA LEU A 231 3.95 25.84 17.25
C LEU A 231 2.52 25.66 16.73
N ALA A 232 1.52 26.17 17.45
CA ALA A 232 0.12 26.12 17.03
C ALA A 232 -0.10 26.78 15.65
N LYS A 233 0.56 27.90 15.36
CA LYS A 233 0.53 28.55 14.03
C LYS A 233 1.23 27.70 12.96
N HIS A 234 2.36 27.09 13.29
CA HIS A 234 3.06 26.20 12.37
C HIS A 234 2.26 24.94 12.05
N ILE A 235 1.50 24.40 13.02
CA ILE A 235 0.61 23.27 12.78
C ILE A 235 -0.53 23.64 11.84
N ASP A 236 -1.15 24.84 11.97
CA ASP A 236 -2.14 25.31 11.00
C ASP A 236 -1.57 25.33 9.58
N LEU A 237 -0.38 25.92 9.40
CA LEU A 237 0.28 25.99 8.09
C LEU A 237 0.59 24.59 7.54
N ALA A 238 1.11 23.69 8.38
CA ALA A 238 1.44 22.33 7.98
C ALA A 238 0.17 21.52 7.62
N THR A 239 -0.94 21.74 8.34
CA THR A 239 -2.25 21.14 8.02
C THR A 239 -2.80 21.66 6.70
N ASP A 240 -2.67 22.95 6.39
CA ASP A 240 -3.09 23.51 5.11
C ASP A 240 -2.27 22.94 3.96
N GLN A 241 -0.94 22.86 4.11
CA GLN A 241 -0.06 22.21 3.14
C GLN A 241 -0.39 20.72 2.94
N PHE A 242 -0.64 20.01 4.04
CA PHE A 242 -1.07 18.61 4.02
C PHE A 242 -2.38 18.45 3.23
N ARG A 243 -3.37 19.31 3.49
CA ARG A 243 -4.66 19.28 2.79
C ARG A 243 -4.50 19.56 1.29
N LEU A 244 -3.74 20.58 0.91
CA LEU A 244 -3.46 20.89 -0.50
C LEU A 244 -2.77 19.72 -1.20
N SER A 245 -1.79 19.10 -0.54
CA SER A 245 -1.08 17.93 -1.07
C SER A 245 -2.02 16.73 -1.25
N ALA A 246 -2.91 16.52 -0.28
CA ALA A 246 -3.94 15.50 -0.34
C ALA A 246 -4.97 15.72 -1.46
N ASP A 247 -5.42 16.96 -1.65
CA ASP A 247 -6.34 17.35 -2.71
C ASP A 247 -5.68 17.16 -4.09
N LEU A 248 -4.42 17.57 -4.26
CA LEU A 248 -3.65 17.34 -5.49
C LEU A 248 -3.49 15.85 -5.81
N LEU A 249 -3.22 15.01 -4.80
CA LEU A 249 -3.18 13.56 -4.99
C LEU A 249 -4.53 13.01 -5.43
N ALA A 250 -5.61 13.44 -4.80
CA ALA A 250 -6.95 13.03 -5.18
C ALA A 250 -7.31 13.48 -6.61
N GLU A 251 -6.86 14.66 -7.04
CA GLU A 251 -7.01 15.15 -8.41
C GLU A 251 -6.14 14.37 -9.41
N MET A 252 -4.90 14.03 -9.07
CA MET A 252 -4.03 13.21 -9.91
C MET A 252 -4.61 11.80 -10.08
N GLU A 253 -4.99 11.15 -8.99
CA GLU A 253 -5.69 9.86 -9.01
C GLU A 253 -7.03 9.95 -9.74
N GLY A 254 -7.75 11.06 -9.56
CA GLY A 254 -8.99 11.35 -10.28
C GLY A 254 -8.79 11.57 -11.78
N THR A 255 -7.68 12.18 -12.19
CA THR A 255 -7.31 12.40 -13.59
C THR A 255 -6.87 11.08 -14.23
N GLN A 256 -6.15 10.26 -13.47
CA GLN A 256 -5.78 8.89 -13.85
C GLN A 256 -7.02 7.98 -13.95
N ARG A 257 -8.05 8.22 -13.13
CA ARG A 257 -9.39 7.61 -13.25
C ARG A 257 -10.25 8.20 -14.36
N ARG A 258 -10.12 9.48 -14.73
CA ARG A 258 -10.84 10.10 -15.87
C ARG A 258 -10.25 9.71 -17.23
N LEU A 259 -8.96 9.37 -17.27
CA LEU A 259 -8.33 8.64 -18.37
C LEU A 259 -8.59 7.12 -18.28
N GLY A 260 -9.25 6.66 -17.22
CA GLY A 260 -9.67 5.28 -16.99
C GLY A 260 -11.11 5.05 -17.45
N GLN A 261 -11.28 4.73 -18.73
CA GLN A 261 -12.40 3.90 -19.17
C GLN A 261 -12.43 2.57 -18.37
N PRO A 262 -13.59 1.89 -18.27
CA PRO A 262 -13.73 0.67 -17.46
C PRO A 262 -12.57 -0.30 -17.71
N VAL A 263 -12.00 -0.86 -16.64
CA VAL A 263 -10.73 -1.62 -16.63
C VAL A 263 -10.63 -2.69 -17.72
N GLU A 264 -11.74 -3.26 -18.16
CA GLU A 264 -11.80 -4.19 -19.30
C GLU A 264 -11.47 -3.54 -20.65
N GLN A 265 -11.89 -2.29 -20.89
CA GLN A 265 -11.54 -1.50 -22.07
C GLN A 265 -10.07 -1.09 -22.04
N SER A 266 -9.55 -0.69 -20.87
CA SER A 266 -8.12 -0.32 -20.75
C SER A 266 -7.18 -1.51 -20.99
N PHE A 267 -7.48 -2.70 -20.44
CA PHE A 267 -6.69 -3.89 -20.72
C PHE A 267 -6.84 -4.32 -22.18
N SER A 268 -8.03 -4.24 -22.77
CA SER A 268 -8.20 -4.54 -24.20
C SER A 268 -7.40 -3.59 -25.08
N ASP A 269 -7.39 -2.29 -24.77
CA ASP A 269 -6.71 -1.27 -25.57
C ASP A 269 -5.18 -1.41 -25.45
N VAL A 270 -4.67 -1.65 -24.24
CA VAL A 270 -3.24 -1.95 -24.01
C VAL A 270 -2.85 -3.27 -24.67
N SER A 271 -3.70 -4.29 -24.58
CA SER A 271 -3.48 -5.58 -25.25
C SER A 271 -3.46 -5.44 -26.79
N ILE A 272 -4.33 -4.61 -27.34
CA ILE A 272 -4.35 -4.26 -28.77
C ILE A 272 -3.06 -3.53 -29.13
N ALA A 273 -2.66 -2.52 -28.38
CA ALA A 273 -1.45 -1.76 -28.65
C ALA A 273 -0.18 -2.63 -28.59
N ILE A 274 -0.09 -3.57 -27.64
CA ILE A 274 1.02 -4.53 -27.54
C ILE A 274 0.99 -5.50 -28.74
N LEU A 275 -0.18 -6.01 -29.13
CA LEU A 275 -0.33 -6.86 -30.30
C LEU A 275 0.04 -6.12 -31.60
N GLU A 276 -0.39 -4.88 -31.76
CA GLU A 276 -0.04 -4.02 -32.91
C GLU A 276 1.47 -3.78 -32.98
N ARG A 277 2.11 -3.43 -31.86
CA ARG A 277 3.57 -3.30 -31.77
C ARG A 277 4.32 -4.60 -32.11
N SER A 278 3.69 -5.76 -31.90
CA SER A 278 4.23 -7.07 -32.28
C SER A 278 4.05 -7.42 -33.77
N GLY A 279 3.54 -6.47 -34.58
CA GLY A 279 3.22 -6.69 -36.00
C GLY A 279 1.80 -7.24 -36.24
N GLY A 280 0.92 -7.11 -35.24
CA GLY A 280 -0.45 -7.57 -35.26
C GLY A 280 -0.63 -9.02 -34.77
N GLY A 281 -1.89 -9.38 -34.54
CA GLY A 281 -2.31 -10.74 -34.21
C GLY A 281 -2.92 -11.44 -35.41
N VAL A 282 -2.66 -12.75 -35.55
CA VAL A 282 -3.37 -13.63 -36.50
C VAL A 282 -4.26 -14.60 -35.74
N SER A 283 -5.40 -14.93 -36.32
CA SER A 283 -6.32 -15.93 -35.75
C SER A 283 -5.72 -17.33 -35.80
N LEU A 284 -6.24 -18.24 -34.98
CA LEU A 284 -5.80 -19.64 -34.98
C LEU A 284 -5.98 -20.34 -36.34
N THR A 285 -7.03 -19.99 -37.10
CA THR A 285 -7.28 -20.54 -38.44
C THR A 285 -6.28 -20.00 -39.46
N GLU A 286 -5.97 -18.71 -39.41
CA GLU A 286 -4.98 -18.08 -40.28
C GLU A 286 -3.56 -18.56 -39.97
N GLY A 287 -3.16 -18.60 -38.69
CA GLY A 287 -1.86 -19.13 -38.28
C GLY A 287 -1.65 -20.60 -38.68
N ALA A 288 -2.72 -21.41 -38.67
CA ALA A 288 -2.66 -22.79 -39.13
C ALA A 288 -2.43 -22.88 -40.65
N LYS A 289 -3.09 -22.02 -41.43
CA LYS A 289 -2.85 -21.89 -42.88
C LYS A 289 -1.41 -21.45 -43.16
N LEU A 290 -0.89 -20.46 -42.42
CA LEU A 290 0.49 -19.97 -42.58
C LEU A 290 1.52 -21.09 -42.37
N LEU A 291 1.31 -21.95 -41.38
CA LEU A 291 2.19 -23.09 -41.08
C LEU A 291 1.94 -24.33 -41.95
N GLY A 292 0.91 -24.33 -42.81
CA GLY A 292 0.51 -25.52 -43.57
C GLY A 292 0.07 -26.70 -42.69
N THR A 293 -0.55 -26.41 -41.53
CA THR A 293 -0.97 -27.42 -40.54
C THR A 293 -2.48 -27.31 -40.24
N THR A 294 -3.02 -28.26 -39.49
CA THR A 294 -4.42 -28.20 -39.04
C THR A 294 -4.60 -27.24 -37.86
N ARG A 295 -5.78 -26.61 -37.76
CA ARG A 295 -6.17 -25.75 -36.62
C ARG A 295 -5.98 -26.45 -35.27
N GLN A 296 -6.34 -27.73 -35.18
CA GLN A 296 -6.20 -28.53 -33.97
C GLN A 296 -4.75 -28.76 -33.58
N ALA A 297 -3.86 -29.01 -34.55
CA ALA A 297 -2.43 -29.17 -34.29
C ALA A 297 -1.80 -27.87 -33.77
N LEU A 298 -2.18 -26.70 -34.34
CA LEU A 298 -1.72 -25.41 -33.83
C LEU A 298 -2.26 -25.12 -32.43
N HIS A 299 -3.54 -25.41 -32.17
CA HIS A 299 -4.11 -25.27 -30.83
C HIS A 299 -3.36 -26.13 -29.80
N LYS A 300 -3.03 -27.37 -30.16
CA LYS A 300 -2.21 -28.26 -29.32
C LYS A 300 -0.83 -27.64 -29.05
N ARG A 301 -0.20 -27.02 -30.06
CA ARG A 301 1.10 -26.32 -29.89
C ARG A 301 1.03 -25.15 -28.92
N VAL A 302 -0.03 -24.34 -28.98
CA VAL A 302 -0.28 -23.24 -28.04
C VAL A 302 -0.51 -23.77 -26.63
N LYS A 303 -1.27 -24.86 -26.47
CA LYS A 303 -1.50 -25.49 -25.17
C LYS A 303 -0.21 -26.06 -24.56
N LEU A 304 0.69 -26.60 -25.40
CA LEU A 304 1.98 -27.12 -24.97
C LEU A 304 3.05 -26.03 -24.74
N GLY A 305 2.72 -24.76 -24.98
CA GLY A 305 3.65 -23.63 -24.86
C GLY A 305 4.71 -23.59 -25.96
N SER A 306 4.58 -24.40 -27.01
CA SER A 306 5.50 -24.39 -28.16
C SER A 306 5.16 -23.31 -29.20
N ALA A 307 4.06 -22.60 -29.00
CA ALA A 307 3.62 -21.43 -29.75
C ALA A 307 3.04 -20.41 -28.76
N LEU A 308 3.20 -19.12 -29.04
CA LEU A 308 2.64 -18.06 -28.21
C LEU A 308 1.22 -17.75 -28.70
N GLY A 309 0.24 -17.97 -27.82
CA GLY A 309 -1.15 -17.64 -28.08
C GLY A 309 -1.80 -17.09 -26.82
N MET A 310 -2.63 -16.06 -27.01
CA MET A 310 -3.25 -15.27 -25.95
C MET A 310 -4.70 -14.96 -26.29
N MET A 311 -5.53 -14.88 -25.25
CA MET A 311 -6.94 -14.52 -25.40
C MET A 311 -7.05 -13.02 -25.60
N HIS A 312 -7.65 -12.61 -26.71
CA HIS A 312 -8.08 -11.25 -26.97
C HIS A 312 -9.61 -11.26 -27.06
N GLY A 313 -10.27 -10.77 -26.01
CA GLY A 313 -11.71 -11.01 -25.81
C GLY A 313 -12.00 -12.51 -25.67
N SER A 314 -12.90 -13.03 -26.51
CA SER A 314 -13.25 -14.46 -26.57
C SER A 314 -12.42 -15.26 -27.57
N GLU A 315 -11.49 -14.62 -28.29
CA GLU A 315 -10.75 -15.25 -29.38
C GLU A 315 -9.28 -15.48 -29.05
N LEU A 316 -8.76 -16.65 -29.44
CA LEU A 316 -7.34 -16.97 -29.32
C LEU A 316 -6.57 -16.34 -30.48
N THR A 317 -5.72 -15.38 -30.15
CA THR A 317 -4.89 -14.62 -31.09
C THR A 317 -3.42 -15.00 -30.93
N LEU A 318 -2.71 -15.09 -32.05
CA LEU A 318 -1.29 -15.46 -32.13
C LEU A 318 -0.50 -14.27 -32.69
N PRO A 319 0.50 -13.73 -31.98
CA PRO A 319 1.32 -12.64 -32.50
C PRO A 319 2.03 -13.04 -33.80
N LYS A 320 2.03 -12.16 -34.82
CA LYS A 320 2.50 -12.47 -36.17
C LYS A 320 4.00 -12.70 -36.27
N PHE A 321 4.80 -12.02 -35.44
CA PHE A 321 6.26 -12.15 -35.45
C PHE A 321 6.75 -13.58 -35.22
N GLN A 322 5.95 -14.44 -34.57
CA GLN A 322 6.37 -15.81 -34.28
C GLN A 322 6.43 -16.69 -35.53
N PHE A 323 5.86 -16.26 -36.66
CA PHE A 323 5.86 -16.98 -37.92
C PHE A 323 6.98 -16.45 -38.82
N VAL A 324 8.04 -17.24 -38.98
CA VAL A 324 9.18 -16.90 -39.84
C VAL A 324 9.08 -17.68 -41.14
N ASN A 325 9.17 -16.98 -42.27
CA ASN A 325 9.20 -17.61 -43.59
C ASN A 325 10.65 -17.84 -44.00
N ASP A 326 11.09 -19.09 -43.97
CA ASP A 326 12.31 -19.51 -44.66
C ASP A 326 11.93 -19.98 -46.07
N ARG A 327 12.82 -19.83 -47.07
CA ARG A 327 12.58 -19.92 -48.53
C ARG A 327 11.82 -21.17 -49.03
N ARG A 328 11.52 -22.13 -48.15
CA ARG A 328 10.78 -23.37 -48.43
C ARG A 328 9.54 -23.60 -47.55
N ARG A 329 9.43 -22.96 -46.37
CA ARG A 329 8.31 -23.17 -45.41
C ARG A 329 8.27 -22.12 -44.29
N THR A 330 7.05 -21.73 -43.90
CA THR A 330 6.82 -20.98 -42.67
C THR A 330 6.95 -21.90 -41.46
N HIS A 331 7.67 -21.45 -40.45
CA HIS A 331 7.82 -22.16 -39.18
C HIS A 331 7.72 -21.19 -38.00
N ILE A 332 7.61 -21.73 -36.79
CA ILE A 332 7.62 -20.91 -35.57
C ILE A 332 9.06 -20.59 -35.20
N VAL A 333 9.33 -19.36 -34.77
CA VAL A 333 10.63 -18.91 -34.26
C VAL A 333 11.24 -19.97 -33.32
N GLU A 334 12.46 -20.40 -33.64
CA GLU A 334 13.17 -21.38 -32.83
C GLU A 334 13.46 -20.82 -31.42
N GLY A 335 13.37 -21.66 -30.39
CA GLY A 335 13.59 -21.25 -29.01
C GLY A 335 12.42 -20.54 -28.33
N LEU A 336 11.41 -20.07 -29.08
CA LEU A 336 10.23 -19.39 -28.50
C LEU A 336 9.56 -20.22 -27.41
N GLY A 337 9.41 -21.52 -27.64
CA GLY A 337 8.77 -22.41 -26.66
C GLY A 337 9.54 -22.55 -25.34
N LYS A 338 10.86 -22.31 -25.32
CA LYS A 338 11.63 -22.28 -24.07
C LYS A 338 11.28 -21.02 -23.27
N VAL A 339 11.22 -19.87 -23.94
CA VAL A 339 10.87 -18.57 -23.33
C VAL A 339 9.44 -18.60 -22.79
N VAL A 340 8.47 -19.01 -23.60
CA VAL A 340 7.05 -19.06 -23.19
C VAL A 340 6.87 -19.95 -21.96
N LYS A 341 7.55 -21.09 -21.90
CA LYS A 341 7.50 -21.98 -20.73
C LYS A 341 8.04 -21.32 -19.46
N LEU A 342 9.10 -20.51 -19.53
CA LEU A 342 9.61 -19.79 -18.35
C LEU A 342 8.57 -18.82 -17.77
N PHE A 343 7.87 -18.09 -18.63
CA PHE A 343 6.80 -17.18 -18.21
C PHE A 343 5.55 -17.92 -17.71
N ASP A 344 5.23 -19.08 -18.27
CA ASP A 344 4.15 -19.94 -17.77
C ASP A 344 4.54 -20.53 -16.38
N THR A 345 5.78 -20.98 -16.19
CA THR A 345 6.27 -21.55 -14.92
C THR A 345 6.39 -20.51 -13.80
N SER A 346 6.82 -19.29 -14.11
CA SER A 346 6.91 -18.16 -13.15
C SER A 346 5.56 -17.51 -12.83
N ARG A 347 4.46 -17.95 -13.46
CA ARG A 347 3.12 -17.36 -13.36
C ARG A 347 3.02 -15.90 -13.85
N ALA A 348 4.06 -15.36 -14.48
CA ALA A 348 4.05 -14.03 -15.10
C ALA A 348 3.11 -13.98 -16.32
N GLY A 349 2.88 -15.13 -16.97
CA GLY A 349 1.88 -15.29 -18.03
C GLY A 349 2.33 -14.82 -19.41
N ARG A 350 1.47 -15.08 -20.40
CA ARG A 350 1.81 -14.97 -21.83
C ARG A 350 1.84 -13.54 -22.38
N TRP A 351 1.13 -12.61 -21.74
CA TRP A 351 1.19 -11.18 -22.07
C TRP A 351 2.54 -10.58 -21.67
N SER A 352 3.05 -10.94 -20.49
CA SER A 352 4.40 -10.56 -20.04
C SER A 352 5.48 -11.14 -20.96
N ALA A 353 5.31 -12.39 -21.42
CA ALA A 353 6.21 -12.99 -22.41
C ALA A 353 6.22 -12.21 -23.73
N LEU A 354 5.04 -11.77 -24.21
CA LEU A 354 4.94 -10.95 -25.41
C LEU A 354 5.64 -9.61 -25.25
N GLN A 355 5.40 -8.92 -24.14
CA GLN A 355 6.03 -7.63 -23.86
C GLN A 355 7.55 -7.74 -23.85
N PHE A 356 8.09 -8.74 -23.13
CA PHE A 356 9.53 -9.03 -23.14
C PHE A 356 10.06 -9.24 -24.56
N LEU A 357 9.36 -10.04 -25.37
CA LEU A 357 9.80 -10.38 -26.73
C LEU A 357 9.87 -9.19 -27.69
N ILE A 358 9.07 -8.14 -27.47
CA ILE A 358 8.99 -6.97 -28.37
C ILE A 358 9.76 -5.74 -27.86
N GLU A 359 10.11 -5.71 -26.58
CA GLU A 359 10.87 -4.62 -25.98
C GLU A 359 12.38 -4.83 -26.15
N LYS A 360 13.14 -3.74 -26.25
CA LYS A 360 14.59 -3.84 -26.34
C LYS A 360 15.15 -4.26 -24.99
N ASP A 361 15.92 -5.33 -24.98
CA ASP A 361 16.61 -5.78 -23.78
C ASP A 361 18.04 -5.22 -23.78
N PRO A 362 18.46 -4.50 -22.72
CA PRO A 362 19.79 -3.88 -22.66
C PRO A 362 20.93 -4.90 -22.67
N ASN A 363 20.71 -6.13 -22.17
CA ASN A 363 21.71 -7.20 -22.15
C ASN A 363 21.90 -7.84 -23.54
N LEU A 364 20.84 -7.80 -24.36
CA LEU A 364 20.87 -8.33 -25.72
C LEU A 364 21.24 -7.28 -26.77
N GLY A 365 21.06 -6.00 -26.47
CA GLY A 365 21.29 -4.87 -27.38
C GLY A 365 20.27 -4.77 -28.53
N ASP A 366 19.22 -5.60 -28.53
CA ASP A 366 18.17 -5.70 -29.54
C ASP A 366 16.90 -6.28 -28.89
N THR A 367 15.80 -6.43 -29.64
CA THR A 367 14.61 -7.13 -29.12
C THR A 367 14.88 -8.64 -29.03
N PRO A 368 14.39 -9.34 -27.99
CA PRO A 368 14.58 -10.77 -27.87
C PRO A 368 14.06 -11.56 -29.08
N THR A 369 12.99 -11.08 -29.73
CA THR A 369 12.49 -11.66 -30.99
C THR A 369 13.56 -11.66 -32.09
N HIS A 370 14.22 -10.52 -32.34
CA HIS A 370 15.26 -10.45 -33.36
C HIS A 370 16.45 -11.36 -33.04
N VAL A 371 16.79 -11.48 -31.76
CA VAL A 371 17.89 -12.34 -31.31
C VAL A 371 17.53 -13.82 -31.47
N LEU A 372 16.28 -14.21 -31.19
CA LEU A 372 15.78 -15.57 -31.46
C LEU A 372 15.81 -15.90 -32.96
N ILE A 373 15.41 -14.97 -33.83
CA ILE A 373 15.46 -15.15 -35.29
C ILE A 373 16.90 -15.36 -35.78
N LYS A 374 17.89 -14.75 -35.11
CA LYS A 374 19.32 -14.94 -35.37
C LYS A 374 19.86 -16.28 -34.82
N GLY A 375 19.04 -17.10 -34.16
CA GLY A 375 19.41 -18.40 -33.61
C GLY A 375 20.09 -18.36 -32.24
N ARG A 376 20.21 -17.19 -31.61
CA ARG A 376 20.83 -17.02 -30.29
C ARG A 376 19.85 -17.32 -29.16
N VAL A 377 19.41 -18.58 -29.08
CA VAL A 377 18.32 -19.01 -28.18
C VAL A 377 18.71 -18.92 -26.71
N ASP A 378 19.92 -19.35 -26.34
CA ASP A 378 20.31 -19.46 -24.94
C ASP A 378 20.52 -18.07 -24.30
N ASP A 379 20.99 -17.09 -25.06
CA ASP A 379 21.12 -15.69 -24.60
C ASP A 379 19.76 -15.09 -24.24
N VAL A 380 18.74 -15.35 -25.07
CA VAL A 380 17.37 -14.87 -24.83
C VAL A 380 16.75 -15.58 -23.64
N VAL A 381 17.03 -16.87 -23.47
CA VAL A 381 16.57 -17.64 -22.30
C VAL A 381 17.19 -17.10 -21.01
N ASN A 382 18.47 -16.74 -21.02
CA ASN A 382 19.13 -16.14 -19.86
C ASN A 382 18.59 -14.74 -19.57
N ALA A 383 18.42 -13.90 -20.60
CA ALA A 383 17.78 -12.58 -20.44
C ALA A 383 16.35 -12.69 -19.87
N ALA A 384 15.58 -13.70 -20.31
CA ALA A 384 14.25 -13.95 -19.76
C ALA A 384 14.27 -14.37 -18.28
N ARG A 385 15.29 -15.14 -17.83
CA ARG A 385 15.44 -15.47 -16.39
C ARG A 385 15.76 -14.24 -15.56
N ALA A 386 16.69 -13.41 -16.03
CA ALA A 386 17.02 -12.14 -15.39
C ALA A 386 15.80 -11.21 -15.32
N TYR A 387 15.03 -11.11 -16.42
CA TYR A 387 13.79 -10.32 -16.46
C TYR A 387 12.75 -10.81 -15.44
N LEU A 388 12.71 -12.11 -15.16
CA LEU A 388 11.80 -12.72 -14.20
C LEU A 388 12.35 -12.73 -12.76
N GLY A 389 13.57 -12.23 -12.51
CA GLY A 389 14.22 -12.27 -11.20
C GLY A 389 14.60 -13.68 -10.72
N ALA A 390 14.75 -14.64 -11.65
CA ALA A 390 14.98 -16.04 -11.30
C ALA A 390 16.47 -16.39 -11.04
N ASP A 391 17.39 -15.45 -11.23
CA ASP A 391 18.84 -15.65 -11.07
C ASP A 391 19.39 -15.15 -9.71
N GLU A 392 18.54 -14.73 -8.76
CA GLU A 392 18.92 -14.31 -7.39
C GLU A 392 18.68 -15.38 -6.30
N ALA A 393 18.64 -16.68 -6.66
CA ALA A 393 18.43 -17.79 -5.73
C ALA A 393 19.73 -18.50 -5.30
#